data_AF-A0A0Q8Q7J2-F1
#
_entry.id   AF-A0A0Q8Q7J2-F1
#
_cell.length_a   1.000
_cell.length_b   1.000
_cell.length_c   1.000
_cell.angle_alpha   90.00
_cell.angle_beta   90.00
_cell.angle_gamma   90.00
#
_symmetry.space_group_name_H-M   'P 1'
#
loop_
_entity.id
_entity.type
_entity.pdbx_description
1 polymer ?
#
loop_
_entity_poly.entity_id
_entity_poly.type
_entity_poly.pdbx_seq_one_letter_code
_entity_poly.pdbx_strand_id
1 'polypeptide(L)'
;MNHHFLRAAGTALLPLTLAACVVPAPNVDRNLGMATTDMRNAQIMNPGADRNMAAPMGLDGPASKAAYDQYVKSFKAPEKNTNTFLIGVGR
;
A
#
# COMPACT_ATOMS: atom_id res chain seq x y z
N MET A 1 -55.31 31.76 13.67
CA MET A 1 -55.00 31.11 12.38
C MET A 1 -53.54 30.62 12.42
N ASN A 2 -53.36 29.32 12.62
CA ASN A 2 -52.36 28.47 11.96
C ASN A 2 -50.85 28.54 12.35
N HIS A 3 -50.51 28.73 13.63
CA HIS A 3 -49.14 28.46 14.12
C HIS A 3 -48.72 26.99 13.94
N HIS A 4 -49.67 26.05 13.96
CA HIS A 4 -49.43 24.64 13.68
C HIS A 4 -49.01 24.39 12.23
N PHE A 5 -49.59 25.12 11.26
CA PHE A 5 -49.17 25.04 9.86
C PHE A 5 -47.80 25.68 9.64
N LEU A 6 -47.52 26.82 10.30
CA LEU A 6 -46.20 27.48 10.20
C LEU A 6 -45.09 26.60 10.80
N ARG A 7 -45.37 25.93 11.92
CA ARG A 7 -44.46 24.97 12.56
C ARG A 7 -44.26 23.73 11.69
N ALA A 8 -45.33 23.16 11.14
CA ALA A 8 -45.25 22.01 10.24
C ALA A 8 -44.47 22.31 8.95
N ALA A 9 -44.68 23.50 8.38
CA ALA A 9 -43.95 23.97 7.20
C ALA A 9 -42.45 24.13 7.51
N GLY A 10 -42.10 24.75 8.65
CA GLY A 10 -40.71 24.90 9.09
C GLY A 10 -40.00 23.56 9.29
N THR A 11 -40.66 22.57 9.90
CA THR A 11 -40.08 21.24 10.09
C THR A 11 -39.89 20.45 8.80
N ALA A 12 -40.74 20.69 7.79
CA ALA A 12 -40.65 19.99 6.50
C ALA A 12 -39.61 20.61 5.55
N LEU A 13 -39.42 21.93 5.57
CA LEU A 13 -38.49 22.63 4.68
C LEU A 13 -37.01 22.53 5.14
N LEU A 14 -36.77 22.42 6.44
CA LEU A 14 -35.41 22.31 7.00
C LEU A 14 -34.58 21.15 6.40
N PRO A 15 -35.06 19.90 6.33
CA PRO A 15 -34.28 18.81 5.74
C PRO A 15 -34.05 18.95 4.23
N LEU A 16 -34.98 19.55 3.47
CA LEU A 16 -34.80 19.79 2.03
C LEU A 16 -33.68 20.81 1.76
N THR A 17 -33.60 21.86 2.57
CA THR A 17 -32.51 22.85 2.44
C THR A 17 -31.14 22.28 2.83
N LEU A 18 -31.10 21.36 3.80
CA LEU A 18 -29.88 20.62 4.15
C LEU A 18 -29.45 19.65 3.05
N ALA A 19 -30.40 18.97 2.40
CA ALA A 19 -30.12 18.06 1.29
C ALA A 19 -29.57 18.80 0.06
N ALA A 20 -29.97 20.06 -0.17
CA ALA A 20 -29.46 20.88 -1.26
C ALA A 20 -27.98 21.28 -1.11
N CYS A 21 -27.43 21.22 0.12
CA CYS A 21 -26.01 21.47 0.38
C CYS A 21 -25.13 20.22 0.14
N VAL A 22 -25.73 19.03 0.02
CA VAL A 22 -25.00 17.81 -0.31
C VAL A 22 -24.89 17.71 -1.82
N VAL A 23 -23.73 18.11 -2.35
CA VAL A 23 -23.40 17.88 -3.76
C VAL A 23 -23.14 16.39 -3.94
N PRO A 24 -23.91 15.67 -4.77
CA PRO A 24 -23.58 14.29 -5.11
C PRO A 24 -22.18 14.25 -5.71
N ALA A 25 -21.34 13.31 -5.28
CA ALA A 25 -19.98 13.16 -5.77
C ALA A 25 -19.86 11.93 -6.68
N PRO A 26 -20.61 11.87 -7.81
CA PRO A 26 -20.77 10.64 -8.59
C PRO A 26 -19.45 10.09 -9.12
N ASN A 27 -18.45 10.95 -9.38
CA ASN A 27 -17.13 10.51 -9.81
C ASN A 27 -16.30 9.95 -8.65
N VAL A 28 -16.41 10.52 -7.45
CA VAL A 28 -15.66 10.06 -6.27
C VAL A 28 -16.23 8.73 -5.79
N ASP A 29 -17.56 8.63 -5.70
CA ASP A 29 -18.25 7.43 -5.22
C ASP A 29 -18.06 6.24 -6.18
N ARG A 30 -18.04 6.48 -7.50
CA ARG A 30 -17.76 5.44 -8.50
C ARG A 30 -16.33 4.92 -8.46
N ASN A 31 -15.39 5.79 -8.10
CA ASN A 31 -13.96 5.53 -8.19
C ASN A 31 -13.35 5.11 -6.84
N LEU A 32 -14.18 5.03 -5.79
CA LEU A 32 -13.74 4.64 -4.46
C LEU A 32 -13.09 3.24 -4.50
N GLY A 33 -11.83 3.15 -4.14
CA GLY A 33 -11.08 1.90 -4.10
C GLY A 33 -10.36 1.50 -5.41
N MET A 34 -10.48 2.28 -6.49
CA MET A 34 -9.73 2.01 -7.72
C MET A 34 -8.22 2.07 -7.48
N ALA A 35 -7.72 3.10 -6.77
CA ALA A 35 -6.30 3.22 -6.47
C ALA A 35 -5.74 2.00 -5.71
N THR A 36 -6.48 1.47 -4.74
CA THR A 36 -6.08 0.25 -4.00
C THR A 36 -6.10 -0.98 -4.90
N THR A 37 -7.07 -1.07 -5.81
CA THR A 37 -7.18 -2.16 -6.78
C THR A 37 -6.01 -2.12 -7.77
N ASP A 38 -5.67 -0.93 -8.28
CA ASP A 38 -4.55 -0.72 -9.18
C ASP A 38 -3.22 -1.07 -8.49
N MET A 39 -3.03 -0.63 -7.24
CA MET A 39 -1.85 -0.98 -6.45
C MET A 39 -1.73 -2.47 -6.17
N ARG A 40 -2.84 -3.13 -5.85
CA ARG A 40 -2.86 -4.58 -5.70
C ARG A 40 -2.49 -5.28 -7.01
N ASN A 41 -3.04 -4.83 -8.13
CA ASN A 41 -2.76 -5.42 -9.44
C ASN A 41 -1.30 -5.24 -9.84
N ALA A 42 -0.70 -4.08 -9.52
CA ALA A 42 0.72 -3.83 -9.74
C ALA A 42 1.65 -4.74 -8.91
N GLN A 43 1.16 -5.31 -7.80
CA GLN A 43 1.92 -6.26 -6.98
C GLN A 43 1.85 -7.71 -7.51
N ILE A 44 0.95 -8.01 -8.45
CA ILE A 44 0.79 -9.37 -9.00
C ILE A 44 1.78 -9.55 -10.16
N MET A 45 2.88 -10.25 -9.90
CA MET A 45 3.91 -10.53 -10.90
C MET A 45 3.44 -11.46 -12.02
N ASN A 46 2.61 -12.46 -11.71
CA ASN A 46 2.05 -13.39 -12.70
C ASN A 46 0.58 -13.70 -12.39
N PRO A 47 -0.37 -12.99 -13.04
CA PRO A 47 -1.81 -13.18 -12.83
C PRO A 47 -2.35 -14.56 -13.26
N GLY A 48 -1.61 -15.32 -14.08
CA GLY A 48 -2.00 -16.64 -14.59
C GLY A 48 -1.08 -17.76 -14.13
N ALA A 49 -0.50 -17.64 -12.93
CA ALA A 49 0.46 -18.61 -12.41
C ALA A 49 -0.11 -20.03 -12.28
N ASP A 50 -1.41 -20.16 -12.06
CA ASP A 50 -2.13 -21.44 -11.98
C ASP A 50 -2.13 -22.22 -13.31
N ARG A 51 -2.06 -21.52 -14.44
CA ARG A 51 -2.07 -22.11 -15.80
C ARG A 51 -0.67 -22.18 -16.42
N ASN A 52 0.32 -21.56 -15.76
CA ASN A 52 1.70 -21.53 -16.23
C ASN A 52 2.50 -22.71 -15.64
N MET A 53 2.74 -23.73 -16.46
CA MET A 53 3.54 -24.92 -16.09
C MET A 53 5.04 -24.72 -16.29
N ALA A 54 5.49 -23.55 -16.77
CA ALA A 54 6.91 -23.25 -16.91
C ALA A 54 7.57 -23.13 -15.53
N ALA A 55 8.79 -23.64 -15.40
CA ALA A 55 9.57 -23.44 -14.20
C ALA A 55 9.76 -21.92 -13.95
N PRO A 56 9.52 -21.41 -12.73
CA PRO A 56 9.75 -20.01 -12.41
C PRO A 56 11.21 -19.63 -12.69
N MET A 57 11.41 -18.65 -13.57
CA MET A 57 12.74 -18.11 -13.85
C MET A 57 13.18 -17.21 -12.69
N GLY A 58 14.30 -17.51 -12.03
CA GLY A 58 14.96 -16.51 -11.18
C GLY A 58 15.59 -16.98 -9.87
N LEU A 59 15.43 -18.23 -9.46
CA LEU A 59 16.06 -18.73 -8.24
C LEU A 59 16.59 -20.15 -8.45
N ASP A 60 17.89 -20.25 -8.75
CA ASP A 60 18.60 -21.51 -8.63
C ASP A 60 18.57 -21.92 -7.14
N GLY A 61 18.06 -23.11 -6.84
CA GLY A 61 17.85 -23.57 -5.46
C GLY A 61 19.13 -23.49 -4.61
N PRO A 62 20.28 -24.00 -5.12
CA PRO A 62 21.59 -23.80 -4.53
C PRO A 62 21.98 -22.32 -4.31
N ALA A 63 21.85 -21.47 -5.33
CA ALA A 63 22.16 -20.03 -5.18
C ALA A 63 21.29 -19.35 -4.11
N SER A 64 20.00 -19.70 -4.06
CA SER A 64 19.03 -19.17 -3.08
C SER A 64 19.39 -19.58 -1.65
N LYS A 65 19.76 -20.85 -1.46
CA LYS A 65 20.25 -21.36 -0.18
C LYS A 65 21.53 -20.64 0.25
N ALA A 66 22.49 -20.48 -0.66
CA ALA A 66 23.74 -19.80 -0.35
C ALA A 66 23.52 -18.32 0.04
N ALA A 67 22.62 -17.62 -0.67
CA ALA A 67 22.25 -16.25 -0.33
C ALA A 67 21.59 -16.15 1.05
N TYR A 68 20.69 -17.07 1.38
CA TYR A 68 20.05 -17.11 2.69
C TYR A 68 21.05 -17.44 3.81
N ASP A 69 21.92 -18.42 3.61
CA ASP A 69 22.95 -18.80 4.58
C ASP A 69 23.91 -17.62 4.84
N GLN A 70 24.27 -16.85 3.80
CA GLN A 70 25.10 -15.65 3.93
C GLN A 70 24.38 -14.52 4.68
N TYR A 71 23.09 -14.30 4.43
CA TYR A 71 22.26 -13.35 5.18
C TYR A 71 22.21 -13.72 6.67
N VAL A 72 21.96 -14.98 7.00
CA VAL A 72 21.98 -15.43 8.41
C VAL A 72 23.36 -15.24 9.03
N LYS A 73 24.43 -15.51 8.27
CA LYS A 73 25.82 -15.34 8.73
C LYS A 73 26.17 -13.88 9.00
N SER A 74 25.62 -12.90 8.27
CA SER A 74 25.93 -11.49 8.51
C SER A 74 25.47 -11.00 9.88
N PHE A 75 24.42 -11.58 10.47
CA PHE A 75 23.99 -11.25 11.85
C PHE A 75 24.85 -11.89 12.94
N LYS A 76 25.66 -12.89 12.58
CA LYS A 76 26.60 -13.56 13.49
C LYS A 76 28.04 -13.12 13.26
N ALA A 77 28.31 -12.41 12.17
CA ALA A 77 29.63 -11.93 11.85
C ALA A 77 29.97 -10.77 12.81
N PRO A 78 31.10 -10.84 13.52
CA PRO A 78 31.59 -9.68 14.27
C PRO A 78 31.80 -8.52 13.29
N GLU A 79 31.49 -7.28 13.71
CA GLU A 79 31.72 -6.09 12.88
C GLU A 79 33.14 -6.12 12.34
N LYS A 80 33.30 -6.06 11.01
CA LYS A 80 34.63 -5.92 10.41
C LYS A 80 35.19 -4.59 10.88
N ASN A 81 36.17 -4.66 11.77
CA ASN A 81 36.91 -3.50 12.25
C ASN A 81 37.55 -2.80 11.04
N THR A 82 36.89 -1.73 10.57
CA THR A 82 37.30 -0.94 9.41
C THR A 82 38.38 0.09 9.82
N ASN A 83 39.03 -0.07 10.98
CA ASN A 83 40.24 0.68 11.30
C ASN A 83 41.46 0.01 10.66
N THR A 84 41.51 -0.01 9.32
CA THR A 84 42.76 -0.17 8.57
C THR A 84 43.33 1.22 8.23
N PHE A 85 43.38 2.10 9.22
CA PHE A 85 44.21 3.31 9.17
C PHE A 85 45.37 3.11 10.15
N LEU A 86 46.21 2.11 9.87
CA LEU A 86 47.56 2.05 10.45
C LEU A 86 48.38 3.17 9.80
N ILE A 87 48.21 4.37 10.35
CA ILE A 87 49.14 5.49 10.23
C ILE A 87 50.49 4.97 10.72
N GLY A 88 51.42 4.80 9.79
CA GLY A 88 52.70 4.15 10.06
C GLY A 88 53.73 4.40 8.97
N VAL A 89 53.83 5.62 8.45
CA VAL A 89 55.03 6.09 7.76
C VAL A 89 55.78 7.06 8.67
N GLY A 90 56.49 6.46 9.63
CA GLY A 90 57.51 7.14 10.41
C GLY A 90 58.90 6.78 9.88
N ARG A 91 59.41 7.57 8.94
CA ARG A 91 60.80 8.05 8.88
C ARG A 91 60.98 9.04 7.73
#